data_AF-A0A171ABY9-F1
#
_entry.id   AF-A0A171ABY9-F1
#
_cell.length_a   1.000
_cell.length_b   1.000
_cell.length_c   1.000
_cell.angle_alpha   90.00
_cell.angle_beta   90.00
_cell.angle_gamma   90.00
#
_symmetry.space_group_name_H-M   'P 1'
#
loop_
_entity.id
_entity.type
_entity.pdbx_description
1 polymer ?
#
loop_
_entity_poly.entity_id
_entity_poly.type
_entity_poly.pdbx_seq_one_letter_code
_entity_poly.pdbx_strand_id
1 'polypeptide(L)'
;MNAFLLELPYVLVPFAMTMICRNVNYSLREYTFYGTGILIFLYPALLVLAENMLEVSTSCPLIDHHLVGYFLINTLFFVPLTLLLQLIFNAILLRDEENEWNEIE
;
A
#
# COMPACT_ATOMS: atom_id res chain seq x y z
N MET A 1 15.09 8.38 -11.91
CA MET A 1 13.76 7.73 -11.86
C MET A 1 12.88 8.61 -10.99
N ASN A 2 11.72 9.08 -11.47
CA ASN A 2 10.89 10.03 -10.72
C ASN A 2 10.41 9.39 -9.41
N ALA A 3 10.79 9.94 -8.26
CA ALA A 3 10.39 9.47 -6.92
C ALA A 3 8.87 9.25 -6.81
N PHE A 4 8.10 10.06 -7.55
CA PHE A 4 6.66 9.92 -7.73
C PHE A 4 6.20 8.51 -8.15
N LEU A 5 6.91 7.83 -9.06
CA LEU A 5 6.55 6.47 -9.50
C LEU A 5 6.81 5.42 -8.42
N LEU A 6 7.79 5.66 -7.55
CA LEU A 6 8.11 4.76 -6.43
C LEU A 6 7.08 4.88 -5.31
N GLU A 7 6.52 6.07 -5.10
CA GLU A 7 5.52 6.35 -4.06
C GLU A 7 4.08 5.97 -4.48
N LEU A 8 3.83 5.89 -5.79
CA LEU A 8 2.51 5.61 -6.36
C LEU A 8 1.78 4.40 -5.73
N PRO A 9 2.43 3.26 -5.44
CA PRO A 9 1.76 2.09 -4.86
C PRO A 9 1.19 2.34 -3.46
N TYR A 10 1.79 3.26 -2.69
CA TYR A 10 1.32 3.61 -1.34
C TYR A 10 -0.04 4.32 -1.33
N VAL A 11 -0.48 4.83 -2.49
CA VAL A 11 -1.80 5.45 -2.67
C VAL A 11 -2.73 4.58 -3.51
N LEU A 12 -2.19 3.93 -4.56
CA LEU A 12 -3.01 3.12 -5.46
C LEU A 12 -3.45 1.79 -4.85
N VAL A 13 -2.57 1.09 -4.13
CA VAL A 13 -2.91 -0.20 -3.50
C VAL A 13 -4.07 -0.06 -2.51
N PRO A 14 -4.07 0.88 -1.54
CA PRO A 14 -5.19 1.00 -0.62
C PRO A 14 -6.48 1.38 -1.33
N PHE A 15 -6.40 2.31 -2.30
CA PHE A 15 -7.55 2.72 -3.10
C PHE A 15 -8.15 1.55 -3.88
N ALA A 16 -7.31 0.78 -4.58
CA ALA A 16 -7.74 -0.39 -5.33
C ALA A 16 -8.36 -1.45 -4.42
N MET A 17 -7.76 -1.73 -3.25
CA MET A 17 -8.30 -2.69 -2.30
C MET A 17 -9.65 -2.25 -1.73
N THR A 18 -9.83 -0.97 -1.41
CA THR A 18 -11.14 -0.43 -1.00
C THR A 18 -12.18 -0.57 -2.12
N MET A 19 -11.83 -0.24 -3.36
CA MET A 19 -12.78 -0.30 -4.48
C MET A 19 -13.19 -1.72 -4.85
N ILE A 20 -12.23 -2.66 -4.85
CA ILE A 20 -12.52 -4.09 -5.10
C ILE A 20 -13.45 -4.65 -4.01
N CYS A 21 -13.20 -4.28 -2.76
CA CYS A 21 -13.97 -4.78 -1.63
C CYS A 21 -15.19 -3.94 -1.26
N ARG A 22 -15.50 -2.89 -2.03
CA ARG A 22 -16.71 -2.07 -1.88
C ARG A 22 -17.96 -2.94 -1.79
N ASN A 23 -18.08 -3.90 -2.71
CA ASN A 23 -19.27 -4.75 -2.86
C ASN A 23 -19.26 -5.98 -1.94
N VAL A 24 -18.29 -6.08 -1.03
CA VAL A 24 -18.08 -7.25 -0.19
C VAL A 24 -18.53 -6.93 1.24
N ASN A 25 -19.12 -7.93 1.91
CA ASN A 25 -19.61 -7.82 3.29
C ASN A 25 -18.63 -7.11 4.24
N TYR A 26 -19.17 -6.37 5.21
CA TYR A 26 -18.42 -5.59 6.20
C TYR A 26 -17.29 -6.38 6.88
N SER A 27 -17.51 -7.65 7.22
CA SER A 27 -16.49 -8.53 7.82
C SER A 27 -15.31 -8.83 6.91
N LEU A 28 -15.49 -8.73 5.59
CA LEU A 28 -14.42 -8.91 4.61
C LEU A 28 -13.61 -7.62 4.39
N ARG A 29 -14.09 -6.46 4.84
CA ARG A 29 -13.34 -5.19 4.76
C ARG A 29 -12.13 -5.16 5.68
N GLU A 30 -12.14 -5.86 6.81
CA GLU A 30 -10.95 -5.98 7.66
C GLU A 30 -9.80 -6.71 6.95
N TYR A 31 -10.12 -7.68 6.08
CA TYR A 31 -9.12 -8.37 5.26
C TYR A 31 -8.47 -7.46 4.22
N THR A 32 -9.13 -6.37 3.81
CA THR A 32 -8.49 -5.34 2.97
C THR A 32 -7.32 -4.69 3.69
N PHE A 33 -7.45 -4.48 5.00
CA PHE A 33 -6.42 -3.88 5.81
C PHE A 33 -5.18 -4.77 5.90
N TYR A 34 -5.38 -6.05 6.18
CA TYR A 34 -4.30 -7.03 6.21
C TYR A 34 -3.66 -7.23 4.82
N GLY A 35 -4.47 -7.31 3.77
CA GLY A 35 -3.99 -7.44 2.38
C GLY A 35 -3.17 -6.24 1.93
N THR A 36 -3.69 -5.02 2.12
CA THR A 36 -2.98 -3.77 1.83
C THR A 36 -1.67 -3.68 2.63
N GLY A 37 -1.70 -4.01 3.92
CA GLY A 37 -0.51 -4.01 4.78
C GLY A 37 0.57 -4.97 4.28
N ILE A 38 0.21 -6.21 3.93
CA ILE A 38 1.15 -7.20 3.41
C ILE A 38 1.74 -6.76 2.07
N LEU A 39 0.90 -6.32 1.13
CA LEU A 39 1.36 -5.91 -0.21
C LEU A 39 2.36 -4.76 -0.15
N ILE A 40 2.09 -3.78 0.71
CA ILE A 40 2.93 -2.58 0.82
C ILE A 40 4.19 -2.84 1.66
N PHE A 41 4.12 -3.73 2.64
CA PHE A 41 5.29 -4.18 3.37
C PHE A 41 6.27 -4.96 2.46
N LEU A 42 5.74 -5.78 1.55
CA LEU A 42 6.55 -6.55 0.60
C LEU A 42 7.09 -5.70 -0.56
N TYR A 43 6.43 -4.60 -0.91
CA TYR A 43 6.84 -3.72 -2.01
C TYR A 43 8.32 -3.27 -1.98
N PRO A 44 8.87 -2.73 -0.87
CA PRO A 44 10.28 -2.35 -0.83
C PRO A 44 11.23 -3.55 -0.97
N ALA A 45 10.85 -4.74 -0.47
CA ALA A 45 11.64 -5.96 -0.66
C ALA A 45 11.65 -6.43 -2.12
N LEU A 46 10.51 -6.32 -2.82
CA LEU A 46 10.41 -6.61 -4.25
C LEU A 46 11.21 -5.61 -5.10
N LEU A 47 11.25 -4.34 -4.70
CA LEU A 47 12.10 -3.33 -5.33
C LEU A 47 13.58 -3.68 -5.22
N VAL A 48 14.05 -4.03 -4.02
CA VAL A 48 15.43 -4.50 -3.80
C VAL A 48 15.72 -5.76 -4.63
N LEU A 49 14.78 -6.70 -4.71
CA LEU A 49 14.94 -7.91 -5.51
C LEU A 49 15.03 -7.59 -7.02
N ALA A 50 14.16 -6.71 -7.51
CA ALA A 50 14.13 -6.31 -8.91
C ALA A 50 15.42 -5.57 -9.32
N GLU A 51 15.94 -4.70 -8.46
CA GLU A 51 17.21 -4.01 -8.66
C GLU A 51 18.37 -5.02 -8.75
N ASN A 52 18.44 -5.98 -7.81
CA ASN A 52 19.44 -7.05 -7.85
C ASN A 52 19.35 -7.97 -9.08
N MET A 53 18.14 -8.19 -9.62
CA MET A 53 17.96 -9.00 -10.85
C MET A 53 18.31 -8.24 -12.13
N LEU A 54 18.23 -6.91 -12.12
CA LEU A 54 18.59 -6.05 -13.24
C LEU A 54 20.10 -5.75 -13.27
N GLU A 55 20.76 -5.71 -12.11
CA GLU A 55 22.21 -5.55 -11.99
C GLU A 55 22.96 -6.89 -12.19
N VAL A 56 23.15 -7.29 -13.46
CA VAL A 56 23.91 -8.48 -13.84
C VAL A 56 25.45 -8.28 -13.72
N SER A 57 25.95 -7.17 -13.16
CA SER A 57 27.39 -6.84 -13.20
C SER A 57 28.04 -6.60 -11.84
N THR A 58 28.70 -7.64 -11.34
CA THR A 58 30.05 -7.59 -10.72
C THR A 58 30.33 -6.50 -9.67
N SER A 59 29.73 -6.58 -8.49
CA SER A 59 30.44 -6.17 -7.26
C SER A 59 29.79 -6.74 -6.00
N CYS A 60 30.66 -7.08 -5.04
CA CYS A 60 30.41 -7.62 -3.71
C CYS A 60 29.19 -6.97 -3.00
N PRO A 61 28.37 -7.72 -2.22
CA PRO A 61 27.19 -7.18 -1.56
C PRO A 61 27.62 -6.35 -0.35
N LEU A 62 28.09 -5.13 -0.57
CA LEU A 62 27.96 -4.10 0.44
C LEU A 62 26.47 -3.80 0.52
N ILE A 63 25.86 -4.14 1.65
CA ILE A 63 24.51 -3.70 2.01
C ILE A 63 24.49 -2.19 1.81
N ASP A 64 23.88 -1.76 0.70
CA ASP A 64 23.92 -0.36 0.31
C ASP A 64 23.13 0.44 1.34
N HIS A 65 23.80 1.35 2.06
CA HIS A 65 23.17 2.09 3.15
C HIS A 65 21.91 2.85 2.70
N HIS A 66 21.83 3.16 1.40
CA HIS A 66 20.68 3.75 0.75
C HIS A 66 19.47 2.80 0.69
N LEU A 67 19.67 1.51 0.41
CA LEU A 67 18.60 0.50 0.37
C LEU A 67 18.01 0.26 1.77
N VAL A 68 18.86 0.18 2.79
CA VAL A 68 18.43 0.03 4.18
C VAL A 68 17.66 1.27 4.65
N GLY A 69 18.14 2.47 4.31
CA GLY A 69 17.45 3.73 4.59
C GLY A 69 16.09 3.82 3.91
N TYR A 70 16.00 3.42 2.64
CA TYR A 70 14.74 3.35 1.90
C TYR A 70 13.77 2.35 2.52
N PHE A 71 14.23 1.14 2.87
CA PHE A 71 13.40 0.14 3.54
C PHE A 71 12.87 0.63 4.89
N LEU A 72 13.71 1.27 5.70
CA LEU A 72 13.34 1.85 7.00
C LEU A 72 12.29 2.95 6.86
N ILE A 73 12.50 3.91 5.94
CA ILE A 73 11.56 5.01 5.72
C ILE A 73 10.20 4.48 5.23
N ASN A 74 10.21 3.52 4.30
CA ASN A 74 8.98 2.92 3.80
C ASN A 74 8.21 2.16 4.88
N THR A 75 8.92 1.40 5.70
CA THR A 75 8.29 0.61 6.77
C THR A 75 7.79 1.48 7.92
N LEU A 76 8.55 2.52 8.32
CA LEU A 76 8.21 3.36 9.48
C LEU A 76 7.20 4.45 9.16
N PHE A 77 7.23 5.03 7.96
CA PHE A 77 6.38 6.18 7.63
C PHE A 77 5.31 5.85 6.60
N PHE A 78 5.70 5.22 5.48
CA PHE A 78 4.75 5.01 4.38
C PHE A 78 3.76 3.89 4.64
N VAL A 79 4.16 2.78 5.28
CA VAL A 79 3.22 1.69 5.63
C VAL A 79 2.12 2.20 6.58
N PRO A 80 2.40 2.86 7.72
CA PRO A 80 1.35 3.42 8.56
C PRO A 80 0.49 4.47 7.86
N LEU A 81 1.11 5.33 7.03
CA LEU A 81 0.39 6.35 6.27
C LEU A 81 -0.60 5.71 5.29
N THR A 82 -0.21 4.64 4.61
CA THR A 82 -1.12 3.93 3.70
C THR A 82 -2.24 3.24 4.45
N LEU A 83 -1.96 2.61 5.59
CA LEU A 83 -3.00 2.01 6.41
C LEU A 83 -4.01 3.08 6.89
N LEU A 84 -3.54 4.27 7.27
CA LEU A 84 -4.41 5.40 7.57
C LEU A 84 -5.26 5.82 6.35
N LEU A 85 -4.66 5.85 5.17
CA LEU A 85 -5.37 6.13 3.92
C LEU A 85 -6.47 5.09 3.63
N GLN A 86 -6.20 3.80 3.87
CA GLN A 86 -7.18 2.72 3.77
C GLN A 86 -8.38 2.94 4.70
N LEU A 87 -8.13 3.37 5.94
CA LEU A 87 -9.20 3.68 6.90
C LEU A 87 -10.05 4.85 6.40
N ILE A 88 -9.42 5.90 5.89
CA ILE A 88 -10.13 7.07 5.35
C ILE A 88 -11.00 6.65 4.17
N PHE A 89 -10.48 5.87 3.22
CA PHE A 89 -11.27 5.41 2.08
C PHE A 89 -12.45 4.53 2.50
N ASN A 90 -12.22 3.61 3.43
CA ASN A 90 -13.29 2.78 3.96
C ASN A 90 -14.34 3.64 4.70
N ALA A 91 -13.93 4.64 5.50
CA ALA A 91 -14.85 5.52 6.22
C ALA A 91 -15.70 6.40 5.29
N ILE A 92 -15.11 6.93 4.21
CA ILE A 92 -15.84 7.68 3.18
C ILE A 92 -16.92 6.79 2.57
N LEU A 93 -16.55 5.56 2.21
CA LEU A 93 -17.45 4.62 1.56
C LEU A 93 -18.64 4.22 2.44
N LEU A 94 -18.40 4.10 3.75
CA LEU A 94 -19.46 3.84 4.73
C LEU A 94 -20.44 4.99 4.87
N ARG A 95 -19.94 6.22 4.84
CA ARG A 95 -20.78 7.40 4.89
C ARG A 95 -21.64 7.53 3.63
N ASP A 96 -21.09 7.20 2.47
CA ASP A 96 -21.84 7.20 1.22
C ASP A 96 -22.95 6.13 1.23
N GLU A 97 -22.66 4.92 1.71
CA GLU A 97 -23.67 3.86 1.87
C GLU A 97 -24.81 4.30 2.81
N GLU A 98 -24.50 4.90 3.98
CA GLU A 98 -25.50 5.38 4.93
C GLU A 98 -26.40 6.48 4.32
N ASN A 99 -25.83 7.40 3.53
CA ASN A 99 -26.61 8.43 2.86
C ASN A 99 -27.56 7.83 1.80
N GLU A 100 -27.11 6.84 1.02
CA GLU A 100 -27.96 6.17 0.02
C GLU A 100 -29.18 5.49 0.68
N TRP A 101 -29.01 4.85 1.85
CA TRP A 101 -30.13 4.25 2.57
C TRP A 101 -31.13 5.28 3.10
N ASN A 102 -30.66 6.42 3.61
CA ASN A 102 -31.51 7.49 4.13
C ASN A 102 -32.30 8.23 3.04
N GLU A 103 -31.85 8.19 1.77
CA GLU A 103 -32.60 8.76 0.64
C GLU A 103 -33.73 7.84 0.14
N ILE A 104 -33.71 6.55 0.52
CA ILE A 104 -34.71 5.55 0.12
C ILE A 104 -35.90 5.49 1.09
N GLU A 105 -35.72 5.92 2.35
CA GLU A 105 -36.76 6.01 3.39
C GLU A 105 -37.58 7.31 3.35
#